data_AF-A0A224YZZ0-F1
#
_entry.id   AF-A0A224YZZ0-F1
#
_cell.length_a   1.000
_cell.length_b   1.000
_cell.length_c   1.000
_cell.angle_alpha   90.00
_cell.angle_beta   90.00
_cell.angle_gamma   90.00
#
_symmetry.space_group_name_H-M   'P 1'
#
loop_
_entity.id
_entity.type
_entity.pdbx_description
1 polymer ?
#
loop_
_entity_poly.entity_id
_entity_poly.type
_entity_poly.pdbx_seq_one_letter_code
_entity_poly.pdbx_strand_id
1 'polypeptide(L)'
;EDSAEQGVPTQGTDAVTLEGLKSLYNCCFTCGVSWAEDQASLDCAECGGYALHRPCVHCNGSCGGVWRRDLAASHKLRRSQWIGECEKTLQDAAVGKSQDS
;
A
#
# COMPACT_ATOMS: atom_id res chain seq x y z
N GLU A 1 4.40 -50.25 23.47
CA GLU A 1 5.30 -50.44 22.32
C GLU A 1 4.39 -50.83 21.17
N ASP A 2 4.01 -49.92 20.29
CA ASP A 2 4.81 -49.47 19.13
C ASP A 2 4.04 -48.25 18.53
N SER A 3 4.45 -47.01 18.79
CA SER A 3 5.41 -46.18 18.02
C SER A 3 4.99 -45.85 16.58
N ALA A 4 4.37 -44.67 16.45
CA ALA A 4 4.52 -43.65 15.40
C ALA A 4 4.71 -44.06 13.92
N GLU A 5 3.70 -43.73 13.11
CA GLU A 5 3.89 -43.26 11.71
C GLU A 5 2.86 -42.13 11.47
N GLN A 6 3.05 -40.96 12.09
CA GLN A 6 2.35 -39.75 11.66
C GLN A 6 3.07 -39.24 10.42
N GLY A 7 2.45 -39.47 9.25
CA GLY A 7 2.94 -38.97 7.97
C GLY A 7 3.20 -37.48 8.03
N VAL A 8 4.47 -37.11 7.91
CA VAL A 8 4.91 -35.72 7.70
C VAL A 8 4.19 -35.21 6.44
N PRO A 9 3.46 -34.09 6.48
CA PRO A 9 2.97 -33.47 5.26
C PRO A 9 4.21 -32.98 4.52
N THR A 10 4.61 -33.73 3.50
CA THR A 10 5.60 -33.31 2.52
C THR A 10 5.06 -32.01 1.92
N GLN A 11 5.67 -30.88 2.27
CA GLN A 11 5.31 -29.60 1.69
C GLN A 11 5.58 -29.67 0.19
N GLY A 12 4.52 -29.96 -0.57
CA GLY A 12 4.51 -29.77 -2.00
C GLY A 12 4.87 -28.31 -2.26
N THR A 13 5.75 -28.09 -3.21
CA THR A 13 5.93 -26.78 -3.80
C THR A 13 4.61 -26.41 -4.46
N ASP A 14 3.68 -25.82 -3.72
CA ASP A 14 2.50 -25.21 -4.31
C ASP A 14 3.02 -24.22 -5.36
N ALA A 15 2.73 -24.53 -6.62
CA ALA A 15 3.18 -23.71 -7.72
C ALA A 15 2.68 -22.29 -7.46
N VAL A 16 3.60 -21.35 -7.29
CA VAL A 16 3.28 -19.95 -7.02
C VAL A 16 2.46 -19.44 -8.19
N THR A 17 1.18 -19.16 -7.95
CA THR A 17 0.28 -18.61 -8.97
C THR A 17 0.53 -17.12 -9.13
N LEU A 18 0.21 -16.58 -10.30
CA LEU A 18 0.28 -15.13 -10.54
C LEU A 18 -0.62 -14.36 -9.55
N GLU A 19 -1.75 -14.93 -9.17
CA GLU A 19 -2.67 -14.37 -8.18
C GLU A 19 -2.05 -14.38 -6.78
N GLY A 20 -1.36 -15.47 -6.40
CA GLY A 20 -0.59 -15.56 -5.17
C GLY A 20 0.51 -14.48 -5.10
N LEU A 21 1.24 -14.26 -6.20
CA LEU A 21 2.24 -13.18 -6.27
C LEU A 21 1.62 -11.80 -6.10
N LYS A 22 0.49 -11.54 -6.76
CA LYS A 22 -0.23 -10.26 -6.61
C LYS A 22 -0.70 -10.06 -5.18
N SER A 23 -1.20 -11.11 -4.53
CA SER A 23 -1.61 -11.05 -3.12
C SER A 23 -0.43 -10.68 -2.23
N LEU A 24 0.70 -11.39 -2.35
CA LEU A 24 1.93 -11.09 -1.60
C LEU A 24 2.44 -9.67 -1.85
N TYR A 25 2.33 -9.17 -3.08
CA TYR A 25 2.73 -7.81 -3.44
C TYR A 25 1.81 -6.72 -2.87
N ASN A 26 0.65 -7.09 -2.31
CA ASN A 26 -0.20 -6.17 -1.54
C ASN A 26 0.08 -6.23 -0.04
N CYS A 27 1.08 -7.01 0.41
CA CYS A 27 1.49 -7.05 1.80
C CYS A 27 2.72 -6.18 2.03
N CYS A 28 2.80 -5.54 3.20
CA CYS A 28 4.00 -4.82 3.60
C CYS A 28 5.20 -5.78 3.71
N PHE A 29 6.28 -5.53 2.99
CA PHE A 29 7.45 -6.42 3.04
C PHE A 29 8.25 -6.27 4.34
N THR A 30 7.97 -5.24 5.15
CA THR A 30 8.67 -4.98 6.43
C THR A 30 7.95 -5.62 7.62
N CYS A 31 6.61 -5.55 7.68
CA CYS A 31 5.86 -6.05 8.83
C CYS A 31 4.79 -7.11 8.49
N GLY A 32 4.61 -7.46 7.22
CA GLY A 32 3.75 -8.57 6.79
C GLY A 32 2.24 -8.30 6.76
N VAL A 33 1.77 -7.14 7.24
CA VAL A 33 0.33 -6.80 7.18
C VAL A 33 -0.16 -6.70 5.74
N SER A 34 -1.42 -7.05 5.52
CA SER A 34 -2.05 -7.00 4.19
C SER A 34 -2.69 -5.64 3.94
N TRP A 35 -2.12 -4.84 3.02
CA TRP A 35 -2.74 -3.58 2.62
C TRP A 35 -4.04 -3.80 1.84
N ALA A 36 -4.18 -4.93 1.14
CA ALA A 36 -5.42 -5.28 0.45
C ALA A 36 -6.59 -5.56 1.42
N GLU A 37 -6.29 -5.98 2.64
CA GLU A 37 -7.26 -6.16 3.73
C GLU A 37 -7.39 -4.91 4.62
N ASP A 38 -6.98 -3.75 4.12
CA ASP A 38 -7.01 -2.45 4.82
C ASP A 38 -6.21 -2.43 6.14
N GLN A 39 -5.20 -3.29 6.28
CA GLN A 39 -4.32 -3.31 7.44
C GLN A 39 -3.10 -2.42 7.23
N ALA A 40 -2.67 -1.73 8.28
CA ALA A 40 -1.43 -0.97 8.31
C ALA A 40 -0.85 -0.93 9.72
N SER A 41 0.47 -0.87 9.82
CA SER A 41 1.15 -0.60 11.09
C SER A 41 1.52 0.89 11.17
N LEU A 42 1.22 1.52 12.31
CA LEU A 42 1.60 2.91 12.59
C LEU A 42 3.11 3.06 12.80
N ASP A 43 3.76 2.01 13.31
CA ASP A 43 5.19 1.99 13.65
C ASP A 43 6.08 1.41 12.52
N CYS A 44 5.50 1.16 11.35
CA CYS A 44 6.22 0.66 10.19
C CYS A 44 6.39 1.76 9.13
N ALA A 45 7.63 2.13 8.82
CA ALA A 45 7.92 3.16 7.82
C ALA A 45 7.38 2.82 6.41
N GLU A 46 7.39 1.54 6.04
CA GLU A 46 6.85 1.07 4.76
C GLU A 46 5.32 1.22 4.72
N CYS A 47 4.62 0.99 5.83
CA CYS A 47 3.18 1.27 5.94
C CYS A 47 2.91 2.77 5.98
N GLY A 48 3.62 3.54 6.81
CA GLY A 48 3.34 4.96 7.00
C GLY A 48 1.91 5.24 7.50
N GLY A 49 1.32 4.28 8.23
CA GLY A 49 0.02 4.41 8.89
C GLY A 49 -1.23 4.30 8.03
N TYR A 50 -1.11 3.95 6.75
CA TYR A 50 -2.26 3.75 5.85
C TYR A 50 -2.09 2.46 5.04
N ALA A 51 -3.19 1.90 4.53
CA ALA A 51 -3.16 0.71 3.68
C ALA A 51 -2.92 1.11 2.20
N LEU A 52 -3.80 0.73 1.26
CA LEU A 52 -3.67 1.07 -0.15
C LEU A 52 -4.05 2.52 -0.49
N HIS A 53 -4.85 3.16 0.35
CA HIS A 53 -5.35 4.51 0.11
C HIS A 53 -5.14 5.39 1.33
N ARG A 54 -4.97 6.70 1.09
CA ARG A 54 -4.96 7.70 2.15
C ARG A 54 -5.49 9.05 1.69
N PRO A 55 -5.88 9.93 2.61
CA PRO A 55 -6.16 11.32 2.27
C PRO A 55 -4.92 12.04 1.73
N CYS A 56 -5.15 13.10 0.95
CA CYS A 56 -4.11 13.89 0.31
C CYS A 56 -2.91 14.19 1.22
N VAL A 57 -1.71 13.82 0.75
CA VAL A 57 -0.47 13.95 1.54
C VAL A 57 -0.03 15.40 1.71
N HIS A 58 -0.43 16.29 0.80
CA HIS A 58 -0.02 17.70 0.83
C HIS A 58 -0.87 18.55 1.78
N CYS A 59 -2.18 18.30 1.84
CA CYS A 59 -3.11 19.10 2.64
C CYS A 59 -3.83 18.27 3.73
N ASN A 60 -3.29 17.09 4.02
CA ASN A 60 -3.80 16.14 5.01
C ASN A 60 -5.30 15.84 4.86
N GLY A 61 -5.77 15.65 3.62
CA GLY A 61 -7.15 15.31 3.30
C GLY A 61 -8.14 16.48 3.20
N SER A 62 -7.73 17.70 3.51
CA SER A 62 -8.66 18.86 3.50
C SER A 62 -9.16 19.27 2.11
N CYS A 63 -8.64 18.68 1.03
CA CYS A 63 -9.13 18.87 -0.33
C CYS A 63 -10.06 17.76 -0.82
N GLY A 64 -10.26 16.68 -0.05
CA GLY A 64 -11.05 15.51 -0.48
C GLY A 64 -10.29 14.53 -1.40
N GLY A 65 -9.17 14.93 -1.99
CA GLY A 65 -8.36 14.07 -2.86
C GLY A 65 -7.82 12.82 -2.16
N VAL A 66 -7.93 11.67 -2.83
CA VAL A 66 -7.49 10.35 -2.36
C VAL A 66 -6.23 9.92 -3.09
N TRP A 67 -5.20 9.52 -2.34
CA TRP A 67 -3.92 9.08 -2.88
C TRP A 67 -3.80 7.57 -2.78
N ARG A 68 -3.29 6.94 -3.84
CA ARG A 68 -3.07 5.50 -3.91
C ARG A 68 -1.62 5.18 -3.60
N ARG A 69 -1.37 4.09 -2.88
CA ARG A 69 -0.03 3.60 -2.62
C ARG A 69 0.67 3.21 -3.91
N ASP A 70 1.90 3.66 -4.08
CA ASP A 70 2.82 3.10 -5.07
C ASP A 70 3.48 1.86 -4.44
N LEU A 71 2.98 0.67 -4.79
CA LEU A 71 3.51 -0.59 -4.25
C LEU A 71 4.99 -0.77 -4.60
N ALA A 72 5.36 -0.51 -5.86
CA ALA A 72 6.73 -0.70 -6.32
C ALA A 72 7.71 0.22 -5.60
N ALA A 73 7.40 1.51 -5.51
CA ALA A 73 8.25 2.46 -4.81
C ALA A 73 8.24 2.22 -3.29
N SER A 74 7.10 1.82 -2.71
CA SER A 74 6.99 1.51 -1.27
C SER A 74 7.89 0.34 -0.88
N HIS A 75 7.85 -0.76 -1.63
CA HIS A 75 8.71 -1.91 -1.40
C HIS A 75 10.18 -1.58 -1.66
N LYS A 76 10.48 -0.90 -2.77
CA LYS A 76 11.86 -0.57 -3.16
C LYS A 76 12.56 0.31 -2.12
N LEU A 77 11.84 1.26 -1.53
CA LEU A 77 12.40 2.22 -0.58
C LEU A 77 12.15 1.85 0.89
N ARG A 78 11.40 0.76 1.15
CA ARG A 78 10.96 0.37 2.51
C ARG A 78 10.31 1.52 3.27
N ARG A 79 9.56 2.35 2.54
CA ARG A 79 8.94 3.58 3.04
C ARG A 79 7.68 3.87 2.25
N SER A 80 6.60 4.32 2.91
CA SER A 80 5.34 4.62 2.22
C SER A 80 5.53 5.62 1.08
N GLN A 81 5.17 5.22 -0.14
CA GLN A 81 5.15 6.07 -1.34
C GLN A 81 3.74 6.14 -1.90
N TRP A 82 3.38 7.30 -2.43
CA TRP A 82 2.00 7.63 -2.78
C TRP A 82 1.93 8.35 -4.12
N ILE A 83 0.94 7.98 -4.93
CA ILE A 83 0.60 8.61 -6.20
C ILE A 83 -0.77 9.26 -6.05
N GLY A 84 -0.83 10.55 -6.38
CA GLY A 84 -2.05 11.33 -6.36
C GLY A 84 -1.73 12.81 -6.55
N GLU A 85 -2.78 13.63 -6.58
CA GLU A 85 -2.67 15.08 -6.72
C GLU A 85 -3.47 15.78 -5.62
N CYS A 86 -3.12 17.04 -5.34
CA CYS A 86 -3.87 17.86 -4.40
C CYS A 86 -4.86 18.74 -5.17
N GLU A 87 -6.16 18.57 -4.92
CA GLU A 87 -7.19 19.34 -5.64
C GLU A 87 -7.14 20.84 -5.35
N LYS A 88 -6.60 21.26 -4.20
CA LYS A 88 -6.38 22.69 -3.90
C LYS A 88 -5.34 23.32 -4.82
N THR A 89 -4.27 22.59 -5.13
CA THR A 89 -3.23 23.07 -6.06
C THR A 89 -3.77 23.27 -7.47
N LEU A 90 -4.77 22.46 -7.88
CA LEU A 90 -5.46 22.63 -9.16
C LEU A 90 -6.38 23.87 -9.16
N GLN A 91 -7.04 24.15 -8.04
CA GLN A 91 -7.92 25.32 -7.89
C GLN A 91 -7.11 26.64 -7.92
N ASP A 92 -5.97 26.69 -7.23
CA ASP A 92 -5.10 27.89 -7.22
C ASP A 92 -4.58 28.22 -8.63
N ALA A 93 -4.22 27.20 -9.42
CA ALA A 93 -3.79 27.37 -10.81
C ALA A 93 -4.91 27.82 -11.76
N ALA A 94 -6.17 27.45 -11.47
CA ALA A 94 -7.33 27.86 -12.25
C ALA A 94 -7.75 29.31 -11.94
N VAL A 95 -7.69 29.72 -10.67
CA VAL A 95 -8.01 31.09 -10.24
C VAL A 95 -7.01 32.11 -10.80
N GLY A 96 -5.73 31.75 -10.90
CA GLY A 96 -4.71 32.61 -11.50
C GLY A 96 -4.92 32.93 -12.99
N LYS A 97 -5.80 32.21 -13.70
CA LYS A 97 -6.12 32.46 -15.12
C LYS A 97 -7.29 33.41 -15.34
N SER A 98 -8.00 33.82 -14.29
CA SER A 98 -9.20 34.67 -14.40
C SER A 98 -8.97 36.14 -14.03
N GLN A 99 -7.74 36.56 -13.75
CA GLN A 99 -7.40 37.95 -13.36
C GLN A 99 -6.57 38.74 -14.40
N ASP A 100 -6.25 38.15 -15.56
CA ASP A 100 -5.70 38.89 -16.71
C ASP A 100 -6.79 39.06 -17.79
N SER A 101 -7.68 40.04 -17.62
CA SER A 101 -8.59 40.58 -18.65
C SER A 101 -8.97 42.02 -18.35
#